data_AF-A0A6B0Z290-F1
#
_entry.id   AF-A0A6B0Z290-F1
#
_cell.length_a   1.000
_cell.length_b   1.000
_cell.length_c   1.000
_cell.angle_alpha   90.00
_cell.angle_beta   90.00
_cell.angle_gamma   90.00
#
_symmetry.space_group_name_H-M   'P 1'
#
loop_
_entity.id
_entity.type
_entity.pdbx_description
1 polymer ?
#
loop_
_entity_poly.entity_id
_entity_poly.type
_entity_poly.pdbx_seq_one_letter_code
_entity_poly.pdbx_strand_id
1 'polypeptide(L)'
;MAKRKHRKRYRGSDLTSHLAVEIGDTFELQAGDFDERVLATAEYETAPVTISGAIPGEKVVAKVVKVYPDRIATLAKNVECASEHRVQPKCIYFGECSGCQWQHVDYDRQLEIKRDIVVRALSQYGVLRDAPVTETLPSPKRFHYRNHARFTVGQNGVAGYKNADSRRFVRVDECAIMDERINATLSQLQGRLNRMTQFSIRVGSNTGDTIIQPLLPAEIQDVPSGRQKYVEEVKGARFQVAASSFFQVNTAQLSAIVDEIVSILELDGNDTLVDLYCGVGTFTRLLSPHVKSVIGIEESASAISDAKVNCADVDNVTFVEAKAELAAVELAKSGQAVDIAIIDPPRIGCHPQALEALKTLAPRRIMMVSCNPITMARDLNALCESGFRLVSVRPVDMFPQTRHVESLALLEK
;
A
#
# COMPACT_ATOMS: atom_id res chain seq x y z
N MET A 1 -21.21 -1.15 1.50
CA MET A 1 -21.06 -2.62 1.59
C MET A 1 -20.14 -3.09 0.47
N ALA A 2 -18.92 -3.56 0.79
CA ALA A 2 -18.00 -4.08 -0.21
C ALA A 2 -18.57 -5.38 -0.80
N LYS A 3 -18.90 -5.38 -2.10
CA LYS A 3 -19.27 -6.60 -2.84
C LYS A 3 -18.20 -7.66 -2.56
N ARG A 4 -18.58 -8.79 -1.94
CA ARG A 4 -17.71 -9.97 -1.78
C ARG A 4 -17.24 -10.36 -3.19
N LYS A 5 -15.96 -10.09 -3.51
CA LYS A 5 -15.34 -10.54 -4.76
C LYS A 5 -15.54 -12.05 -4.86
N HIS A 6 -16.21 -12.52 -5.92
CA HIS A 6 -16.06 -13.90 -6.35
C HIS A 6 -14.57 -14.12 -6.62
N ARG A 7 -13.90 -14.92 -5.78
CA ARG A 7 -12.56 -15.42 -6.10
C ARG A 7 -12.69 -16.14 -7.44
N LYS A 8 -11.95 -15.71 -8.47
CA LYS A 8 -11.82 -16.47 -9.72
C LYS A 8 -11.40 -17.89 -9.31
N ARG A 9 -12.32 -18.85 -9.44
CA ARG A 9 -11.99 -20.27 -9.19
C ARG A 9 -11.08 -20.70 -10.33
N TYR A 10 -9.98 -21.38 -9.99
CA TYR A 10 -9.17 -22.08 -10.97
C TYR A 10 -10.06 -23.02 -11.78
N ARG A 11 -9.93 -22.98 -13.11
CA ARG A 11 -10.77 -23.75 -14.06
C ARG A 11 -9.96 -24.82 -14.81
N GLY A 12 -8.69 -25.00 -14.48
CA GLY A 12 -7.85 -26.03 -15.07
C GLY A 12 -8.05 -27.39 -14.39
N SER A 13 -7.32 -28.39 -14.88
CA SER A 13 -7.24 -29.73 -14.27
C SER A 13 -6.62 -29.66 -12.88
N ASP A 14 -7.14 -30.42 -11.93
CA ASP A 14 -6.59 -30.48 -10.57
C ASP A 14 -5.21 -31.14 -10.58
N LEU A 15 -4.17 -30.32 -10.47
CA LEU A 15 -2.74 -30.69 -10.49
C LEU A 15 -2.30 -31.37 -9.19
N THR A 16 -3.17 -31.43 -8.18
CA THR A 16 -2.86 -32.00 -6.86
C THR A 16 -3.66 -33.26 -6.55
N SER A 17 -4.71 -33.54 -7.34
CA SER A 17 -5.66 -34.63 -7.08
C SER A 17 -5.04 -36.03 -7.04
N HIS A 18 -3.94 -36.26 -7.77
CA HIS A 18 -3.22 -37.54 -7.78
C HIS A 18 -2.23 -37.70 -6.63
N LEU A 19 -1.96 -36.63 -5.87
CA LEU A 19 -0.98 -36.63 -4.79
C LEU A 19 -1.64 -36.97 -3.45
N ALA A 20 -1.05 -37.90 -2.70
CA ALA A 20 -1.45 -38.21 -1.33
C ALA A 20 -0.84 -37.20 -0.34
N VAL A 21 -1.26 -35.94 -0.43
CA VAL A 21 -0.75 -34.83 0.39
C VAL A 21 -1.83 -34.27 1.31
N GLU A 22 -1.54 -34.21 2.60
CA GLU A 22 -2.42 -33.69 3.63
C GLU A 22 -1.91 -32.39 4.25
N ILE A 23 -2.85 -31.63 4.85
CA ILE A 23 -2.48 -30.43 5.63
C ILE A 23 -1.74 -30.91 6.88
N GLY A 24 -0.46 -30.58 6.98
CA GLY A 24 0.38 -31.04 8.09
C GLY A 24 1.72 -31.58 7.63
N ASP A 25 1.74 -32.16 6.42
CA ASP A 25 2.90 -32.80 5.83
C ASP A 25 4.08 -31.84 5.69
N THR A 26 5.29 -32.39 5.65
CA THR A 26 6.53 -31.63 5.53
C THR A 26 7.34 -32.11 4.34
N PHE A 27 7.81 -31.16 3.53
CA PHE A 27 8.66 -31.42 2.37
C PHE A 27 10.00 -30.74 2.53
N GLU A 28 11.07 -31.40 2.13
CA GLU A 28 12.35 -30.74 1.85
C GLU A 28 12.29 -30.14 0.45
N LEU A 29 12.42 -28.81 0.34
CA LEU A 29 12.28 -28.09 -0.91
C LEU A 29 13.45 -27.13 -1.11
N GLN A 30 13.91 -27.04 -2.35
CA GLN A 30 14.77 -25.97 -2.82
C GLN A 30 13.90 -24.80 -3.26
N ALA A 31 14.04 -23.64 -2.61
CA ALA A 31 13.32 -22.43 -2.97
C ALA A 31 13.89 -21.84 -4.27
N GLY A 32 13.06 -21.77 -5.30
CA GLY A 32 13.30 -21.05 -6.54
C GLY A 32 12.84 -19.61 -6.46
N ASP A 33 12.64 -19.00 -7.63
CA ASP A 33 12.26 -17.59 -7.76
C ASP A 33 10.87 -17.29 -7.18
N PHE A 34 10.64 -16.00 -6.92
CA PHE A 34 9.35 -15.49 -6.48
C PHE A 34 8.30 -15.51 -7.60
N ASP A 35 7.09 -15.99 -7.28
CA ASP A 35 5.92 -15.91 -8.17
C ASP A 35 5.29 -14.49 -8.21
N GLU A 36 4.15 -14.35 -8.90
CA GLU A 36 3.34 -13.12 -8.95
C GLU A 36 2.78 -12.67 -7.60
N ARG A 37 2.70 -13.57 -6.61
CA ARG A 37 2.30 -13.25 -5.23
C ARG A 37 3.52 -12.90 -4.36
N VAL A 38 4.71 -12.99 -4.93
CA VAL A 38 6.00 -12.80 -4.29
C VAL A 38 6.23 -13.82 -3.18
N LEU A 39 5.89 -15.07 -3.48
CA LEU A 39 6.19 -16.25 -2.68
C LEU A 39 7.22 -17.11 -3.43
N ALA A 40 8.20 -17.65 -2.71
CA ALA A 40 9.20 -18.50 -3.33
C ALA A 40 8.51 -19.74 -3.91
N THR A 41 8.92 -20.15 -5.10
CA THR A 41 8.34 -21.30 -5.78
C THR A 41 9.22 -22.54 -5.61
N ALA A 42 8.62 -23.71 -5.69
CA ALA A 42 9.30 -24.99 -5.80
C ALA A 42 8.37 -25.96 -6.54
N GLU A 43 8.84 -27.18 -6.78
CA GLU A 43 8.05 -28.26 -7.33
C GLU A 43 8.14 -29.48 -6.41
N TYR A 44 7.02 -30.14 -6.18
CA TYR A 44 6.97 -31.41 -5.47
C TYR A 44 6.31 -32.44 -6.38
N GLU A 45 7.09 -33.45 -6.77
CA GLU A 45 6.76 -34.41 -7.83
C GLU A 45 6.43 -33.72 -9.16
N THR A 46 5.17 -33.31 -9.36
CA THR A 46 4.70 -32.57 -10.54
C THR A 46 3.79 -31.39 -10.19
N ALA A 47 3.55 -31.14 -8.89
CA ALA A 47 2.69 -30.07 -8.43
C ALA A 47 3.52 -28.81 -8.09
N PRO A 48 3.10 -27.63 -8.58
CA PRO A 48 3.68 -26.36 -8.15
C PRO A 48 3.51 -26.16 -6.64
N VAL A 49 4.58 -25.71 -5.98
CA VAL A 49 4.59 -25.39 -4.56
C VAL A 49 4.93 -23.93 -4.35
N THR A 50 4.21 -23.26 -3.46
CA THR A 50 4.58 -21.91 -2.98
C THR A 50 4.99 -21.98 -1.52
N ILE A 51 6.17 -21.45 -1.21
CA ILE A 51 6.78 -21.49 0.11
C ILE A 51 6.75 -20.09 0.73
N SER A 52 5.88 -19.89 1.73
CA SER A 52 5.89 -18.67 2.53
C SER A 52 7.05 -18.70 3.53
N GLY A 53 7.79 -17.59 3.65
CA GLY A 53 8.90 -17.47 4.60
C GLY A 53 10.25 -18.00 4.11
N ALA A 54 10.35 -18.42 2.85
CA ALA A 54 11.62 -18.78 2.19
C ALA A 54 12.10 -17.65 1.28
N ILE A 55 13.42 -17.52 1.17
CA ILE A 55 14.13 -16.66 0.23
C ILE A 55 14.60 -17.53 -0.95
N PRO A 56 14.52 -17.06 -2.21
CA PRO A 56 15.08 -17.78 -3.34
C PRO A 56 16.54 -18.22 -3.09
N GLY A 57 16.85 -19.46 -3.46
CA GLY A 57 18.15 -20.10 -3.23
C GLY A 57 18.24 -20.91 -1.92
N GLU A 58 17.27 -20.81 -1.01
CA GLU A 58 17.32 -21.55 0.26
C GLU A 58 16.86 -23.01 0.15
N LYS A 59 17.47 -23.87 0.96
CA LYS A 59 16.94 -25.21 1.22
C LYS A 59 16.15 -25.20 2.52
N VAL A 60 14.88 -25.60 2.46
CA VAL A 60 13.95 -25.49 3.59
C VAL A 60 13.13 -26.76 3.79
N VAL A 61 12.81 -27.05 5.05
CA VAL A 61 11.73 -27.97 5.40
C VAL A 61 10.45 -27.15 5.51
N ALA A 62 9.54 -27.33 4.57
CA ALA A 62 8.30 -26.57 4.46
C ALA A 62 7.09 -27.42 4.84
N LYS A 63 6.21 -26.87 5.69
CA LYS A 63 4.98 -27.53 6.14
C LYS A 63 3.81 -27.16 5.24
N VAL A 64 3.05 -28.13 4.75
CA VAL A 64 1.82 -27.92 3.99
C VAL A 64 0.78 -27.23 4.88
N VAL A 65 0.38 -26.03 4.47
CA VAL A 65 -0.69 -25.27 5.14
C VAL A 65 -2.01 -25.40 4.40
N LYS A 66 -1.95 -25.65 3.08
CA LYS A 66 -3.14 -25.80 2.24
C LYS A 66 -2.84 -26.42 0.89
N VAL A 67 -3.74 -27.27 0.41
CA VAL A 67 -3.73 -27.81 -0.95
C VAL A 67 -4.80 -27.09 -1.76
N TYR A 68 -4.43 -26.63 -2.96
CA TYR A 68 -5.32 -26.03 -3.95
C TYR A 68 -5.25 -26.85 -5.24
N PRO A 69 -6.31 -26.84 -6.07
CA PRO A 69 -6.28 -27.57 -7.35
C PRO A 69 -5.13 -27.17 -8.28
N ASP A 70 -4.58 -25.96 -8.14
CA ASP A 70 -3.51 -25.45 -8.98
C ASP A 70 -2.11 -25.50 -8.34
N ARG A 71 -2.01 -25.77 -7.03
CA ARG A 71 -0.73 -25.74 -6.28
C ARG A 71 -0.85 -26.23 -4.85
N ILE A 72 0.29 -26.54 -4.23
CA ILE A 72 0.41 -26.74 -2.79
C ILE A 72 0.99 -25.48 -2.13
N ALA A 73 0.34 -24.98 -1.09
CA ALA A 73 0.85 -23.86 -0.30
C ALA A 73 1.50 -24.36 0.99
N THR A 74 2.75 -23.95 1.22
CA THR A 74 3.57 -24.36 2.36
C THR A 74 4.11 -23.14 3.13
N LEU A 75 4.55 -23.39 4.35
CA LEU A 75 5.22 -22.43 5.22
C LEU A 75 6.58 -23.01 5.63
N ALA A 76 7.67 -22.27 5.39
CA ALA A 76 9.01 -22.66 5.82
C ALA A 76 9.04 -22.83 7.35
N LYS A 77 9.48 -24.00 7.83
CA LYS A 77 9.61 -24.33 9.26
C LYS A 77 11.05 -24.40 9.72
N ASN A 78 11.89 -25.03 8.92
CA ASN A 78 13.33 -25.06 9.14
C ASN A 78 14.05 -24.60 7.88
N VAL A 79 15.13 -23.85 8.05
CA VAL A 79 15.98 -23.38 6.94
C VAL A 79 17.32 -24.08 7.11
N GLU A 80 17.59 -25.05 6.25
CA GLU A 80 18.79 -25.89 6.34
C GLU A 80 19.99 -25.18 5.71
N CYS A 81 19.76 -24.52 4.57
CA CYS A 81 20.72 -23.66 3.90
C CYS A 81 20.11 -22.27 3.78
N ALA A 82 20.51 -21.36 4.68
CA ALA A 82 20.02 -19.98 4.70
C ALA A 82 20.71 -19.13 3.64
N SER A 83 19.95 -18.20 3.06
CA SER A 83 20.51 -17.13 2.23
C SER A 83 21.35 -16.19 3.08
N GLU A 84 22.37 -15.57 2.50
CA GLU A 84 23.12 -14.47 3.15
C GLU A 84 22.21 -13.29 3.54
N HIS A 85 21.09 -13.15 2.83
CA HIS A 85 20.07 -12.14 3.06
C HIS A 85 19.09 -12.48 4.18
N ARG A 86 19.21 -13.66 4.81
CA ARG A 86 18.32 -14.06 5.89
C ARG A 86 18.71 -13.38 7.20
N VAL A 87 17.76 -12.69 7.80
CA VAL A 87 17.89 -12.10 9.14
C VAL A 87 16.85 -12.68 10.11
N GLN A 88 17.10 -12.53 11.41
CA GLN A 88 16.13 -12.92 12.42
C GLN A 88 14.99 -11.89 12.49
N PRO A 89 13.71 -12.31 12.36
CA PRO A 89 12.58 -11.42 12.51
C PRO A 89 12.53 -10.74 13.87
N LYS A 90 12.30 -9.42 13.91
CA LYS A 90 12.14 -8.66 15.17
C LYS A 90 10.84 -9.00 15.89
N CYS A 91 9.78 -9.33 15.15
CA CYS A 91 8.45 -9.61 15.69
C CYS A 91 8.29 -11.09 16.05
N ILE A 92 7.96 -11.38 17.31
CA ILE A 92 7.70 -12.74 17.79
C ILE A 92 6.48 -13.40 17.14
N TYR A 93 5.56 -12.59 16.59
CA TYR A 93 4.37 -13.08 15.89
C TYR A 93 4.62 -13.30 14.40
N PHE A 94 5.84 -13.09 13.89
CA PHE A 94 6.13 -13.25 12.47
C PHE A 94 5.82 -14.69 11.99
N GLY A 95 5.17 -14.82 10.82
CA GLY A 95 4.70 -16.10 10.29
C GLY A 95 3.32 -16.52 10.79
N GLU A 96 3.01 -16.34 12.08
CA GLU A 96 1.64 -16.55 12.60
C GLU A 96 0.73 -15.36 12.28
N CYS A 97 1.20 -14.14 12.51
CA CYS A 97 0.59 -12.93 12.03
C CYS A 97 0.99 -12.73 10.56
N SER A 98 -0.01 -12.60 9.68
CA SER A 98 0.21 -12.39 8.24
C SER A 98 0.38 -10.91 7.86
N GLY A 99 0.64 -10.02 8.83
CA GLY A 99 0.78 -8.58 8.61
C GLY A 99 2.07 -8.22 7.85
N CYS A 100 3.19 -8.83 8.24
CA CYS A 100 4.48 -8.69 7.58
C CYS A 100 4.81 -9.97 6.83
N GLN A 101 5.49 -9.86 5.69
CA GLN A 101 5.91 -11.02 4.90
C GLN A 101 7.43 -11.20 4.88
N TRP A 102 8.22 -10.15 5.17
CA TRP A 102 9.66 -10.14 4.89
C TRP A 102 10.55 -9.72 6.06
N GLN A 103 10.09 -9.80 7.32
CA GLN A 103 10.97 -9.52 8.46
C GLN A 103 12.19 -10.45 8.56
N HIS A 104 12.19 -11.57 7.83
CA HIS A 104 13.30 -12.51 7.73
C HIS A 104 14.25 -12.22 6.57
N VAL A 105 13.99 -11.18 5.78
CA VAL A 105 14.82 -10.72 4.66
C VAL A 105 15.49 -9.43 5.09
N ASP A 106 16.80 -9.30 4.90
CA ASP A 106 17.48 -8.03 5.16
C ASP A 106 16.87 -6.90 4.33
N TYR A 107 17.03 -5.67 4.82
CA TYR A 107 16.29 -4.55 4.27
C TYR A 107 16.72 -4.17 2.85
N ASP A 108 18.01 -4.28 2.53
CA ASP A 108 18.51 -3.88 1.22
C ASP A 108 18.00 -4.85 0.15
N ARG A 109 17.98 -6.15 0.48
CA ARG A 109 17.34 -7.15 -0.37
C ARG A 109 15.83 -6.94 -0.52
N GLN A 110 15.12 -6.43 0.50
CA GLN A 110 13.70 -6.05 0.34
C GLN A 110 13.52 -4.94 -0.72
N LEU A 111 14.41 -3.95 -0.76
CA LEU A 111 14.35 -2.85 -1.73
C LEU A 111 14.58 -3.34 -3.16
N GLU A 112 15.54 -4.26 -3.35
CA GLU A 112 15.79 -4.91 -4.64
C GLU A 112 14.57 -5.71 -5.12
N ILE A 113 13.99 -6.54 -4.25
CA ILE A 113 12.80 -7.33 -4.60
C ILE A 113 11.63 -6.40 -4.98
N LYS A 114 11.44 -5.27 -4.29
CA LYS A 114 10.42 -4.28 -4.65
C LYS A 114 10.63 -3.67 -6.03
N ARG A 115 11.87 -3.40 -6.38
CA ARG A 115 12.24 -2.94 -7.72
C ARG A 115 11.93 -3.99 -8.77
N ASP A 116 12.29 -5.26 -8.52
CA ASP A 116 12.04 -6.37 -9.45
C ASP A 116 10.54 -6.61 -9.68
N ILE A 117 9.70 -6.42 -8.66
CA ILE A 117 8.24 -6.48 -8.82
C ILE A 117 7.76 -5.45 -9.83
N VAL A 118 8.26 -4.22 -9.75
CA VAL A 118 7.88 -3.13 -10.66
C VAL A 118 8.39 -3.41 -12.07
N VAL A 119 9.67 -3.80 -12.21
CA VAL A 119 10.27 -4.18 -13.50
C VAL A 119 9.45 -5.28 -14.18
N ARG A 120 9.11 -6.34 -13.44
CA ARG A 120 8.34 -7.48 -13.96
C ARG A 120 6.92 -7.09 -14.37
N ALA A 121 6.28 -6.16 -13.66
CA ALA A 121 4.96 -5.69 -14.02
C ALA A 121 4.98 -4.88 -15.32
N LEU A 122 5.99 -4.02 -15.50
CA LEU A 122 6.17 -3.21 -16.70
C LEU A 122 6.53 -4.06 -17.92
N SER A 123 7.40 -5.07 -17.75
CA SER A 123 7.87 -5.91 -18.86
C SER A 123 6.80 -6.76 -19.54
N GLN A 124 5.61 -6.89 -18.93
CA GLN A 124 4.43 -7.51 -19.56
C GLN A 124 3.92 -6.71 -20.77
N TYR A 125 4.25 -5.43 -20.87
CA TYR A 125 3.85 -4.54 -21.95
C TYR A 125 5.04 -4.21 -22.84
N GLY A 126 4.90 -4.43 -24.15
CA GLY A 126 5.99 -4.22 -25.11
C GLY A 126 6.55 -2.80 -25.08
N VAL A 127 5.68 -1.79 -24.98
CA VAL A 127 6.04 -0.36 -24.92
C VAL A 127 6.81 0.01 -23.65
N LEU A 128 6.64 -0.76 -22.57
CA LEU A 128 7.23 -0.49 -21.25
C LEU A 128 8.38 -1.45 -20.90
N ARG A 129 8.78 -2.33 -21.83
CA ARG A 129 9.75 -3.40 -21.56
C ARG A 129 11.08 -2.86 -21.05
N ASP A 130 11.55 -1.77 -21.64
CA ASP A 130 12.82 -1.12 -21.33
C ASP A 130 12.62 0.14 -20.48
N ALA A 131 11.51 0.18 -19.71
CA ALA A 131 11.21 1.31 -18.84
C ALA A 131 12.36 1.56 -17.83
N PRO A 132 12.81 2.81 -17.66
CA PRO A 132 13.87 3.15 -16.72
C PRO A 132 13.36 3.09 -15.27
N VAL A 133 13.51 1.93 -14.64
CA VAL A 133 13.18 1.71 -13.22
C VAL A 133 14.40 1.98 -12.34
N THR A 134 14.32 3.02 -11.53
CA THR A 134 15.39 3.43 -10.60
C THR A 134 15.38 2.57 -9.33
N GLU A 135 16.33 2.82 -8.43
CA GLU A 135 16.38 2.15 -7.12
C GLU A 135 15.16 2.50 -6.26
N THR A 136 14.67 1.52 -5.50
CA THR A 136 13.55 1.71 -4.58
C THR A 136 13.92 2.75 -3.53
N LEU A 137 13.13 3.83 -3.41
CA LEU A 137 13.28 4.83 -2.35
C LEU A 137 13.06 4.17 -0.99
N PRO A 138 14.08 4.10 -0.11
CA PRO A 138 13.94 3.49 1.20
C PRO A 138 13.04 4.32 2.12
N SER A 139 12.29 3.66 3.00
CA SER A 139 11.63 4.31 4.13
C SER A 139 12.63 4.87 5.14
N PRO A 140 12.48 6.12 5.62
CA PRO A 140 13.22 6.66 6.76
C PRO A 140 13.07 5.81 8.03
N LYS A 141 11.92 5.14 8.20
CA LYS A 141 11.62 4.27 9.34
C LYS A 141 11.25 2.87 8.87
N ARG A 142 12.04 1.86 9.26
CA ARG A 142 11.80 0.44 8.95
C ARG A 142 10.81 -0.23 9.91
N PHE A 143 10.70 0.32 11.11
CA PHE A 143 9.84 -0.12 12.22
C PHE A 143 9.20 1.11 12.85
N HIS A 144 8.14 0.92 13.64
CA HIS A 144 7.40 2.00 14.31
C HIS A 144 6.95 3.13 13.37
N TYR A 145 6.71 2.81 12.10
CA TYR A 145 6.29 3.78 11.09
C TYR A 145 4.77 3.87 10.97
N ARG A 146 4.06 2.79 11.32
CA ARG A 146 2.65 2.61 10.99
C ARG A 146 1.77 3.33 12.01
N ASN A 147 1.14 4.40 11.54
CA ASN A 147 0.34 5.32 12.36
C ASN A 147 -1.16 4.93 12.47
N HIS A 148 -1.59 3.86 11.79
CA HIS A 148 -2.97 3.37 11.80
C HIS A 148 -3.03 1.84 11.84
N ALA A 149 -3.76 1.31 12.82
CA ALA A 149 -4.02 -0.10 12.98
C ALA A 149 -5.51 -0.37 13.17
N ARG A 150 -6.01 -1.43 12.54
CA ARG A 150 -7.36 -1.97 12.77
C ARG A 150 -7.22 -3.38 13.32
N PHE A 151 -7.78 -3.62 14.49
CA PHE A 151 -7.71 -4.88 15.20
C PHE A 151 -9.01 -5.67 15.08
N THR A 152 -8.89 -6.99 15.11
CA THR A 152 -10.00 -7.90 15.36
C THR A 152 -10.02 -8.24 16.83
N VAL A 153 -11.21 -8.30 17.41
CA VAL A 153 -11.42 -8.73 18.79
C VAL A 153 -11.83 -10.20 18.77
N GLY A 154 -11.05 -11.02 19.48
CA GLY A 154 -11.26 -12.43 19.69
C GLY A 154 -12.13 -12.72 20.91
N GLN A 155 -12.11 -13.98 21.35
CA GLN A 155 -12.79 -14.40 22.57
C GLN A 155 -12.21 -13.69 23.80
N ASN A 156 -13.02 -13.49 24.84
CA ASN A 156 -12.61 -12.84 26.09
C ASN A 156 -12.04 -11.41 25.87
N GLY A 157 -12.43 -10.73 24.80
CA GLY A 157 -12.06 -9.33 24.56
C GLY A 157 -10.58 -9.10 24.23
N VAL A 158 -9.84 -10.13 23.78
CA VAL A 158 -8.45 -9.96 23.36
C VAL A 158 -8.36 -9.38 21.95
N ALA A 159 -7.41 -8.49 21.71
CA ALA A 159 -7.18 -7.86 20.43
C ALA A 159 -6.05 -8.55 19.65
N GLY A 160 -6.21 -8.62 18.32
CA GLY A 160 -5.22 -9.24 17.46
C GLY A 160 -5.63 -9.26 16.00
N TYR A 161 -5.08 -10.23 15.26
CA TYR A 161 -5.29 -10.39 13.83
C TYR A 161 -5.77 -11.78 13.48
N LYS A 162 -6.46 -11.89 12.34
CA LYS A 162 -6.78 -13.18 11.74
C LYS A 162 -5.76 -13.46 10.64
N ASN A 163 -5.02 -14.56 10.77
CA ASN A 163 -4.07 -14.98 9.74
C ASN A 163 -4.80 -15.14 8.38
N ALA A 164 -4.22 -14.58 7.32
CA ALA A 164 -4.84 -14.54 6.00
C ALA A 164 -5.11 -15.93 5.39
N ASP A 165 -4.24 -16.90 5.68
CA ASP A 165 -4.24 -18.23 5.10
C ASP A 165 -4.95 -19.23 5.99
N SER A 166 -4.46 -19.41 7.23
CA SER A 166 -4.99 -20.39 8.19
C SER A 166 -6.32 -19.96 8.82
N ARG A 167 -6.68 -18.68 8.71
CA ARG A 167 -7.85 -18.09 9.38
C ARG A 167 -7.82 -18.17 10.91
N ARG A 168 -6.72 -18.61 11.52
CA ARG A 168 -6.56 -18.65 12.97
C ARG A 168 -6.44 -17.22 13.51
N PHE A 169 -7.04 -16.99 14.67
CA PHE A 169 -6.86 -15.75 15.42
C PHE A 169 -5.51 -15.78 16.13
N VAL A 170 -4.76 -14.69 16.03
CA VAL A 170 -3.46 -14.48 16.66
C VAL A 170 -3.59 -13.25 17.54
N ARG A 171 -3.48 -13.46 18.86
CA ARG A 171 -3.36 -12.37 19.84
C ARG A 171 -2.05 -11.63 19.55
N VAL A 172 -2.10 -10.30 19.56
CA VAL A 172 -0.92 -9.46 19.38
C VAL A 172 -0.90 -8.46 20.51
N ASP A 173 0.11 -8.54 21.38
CA ASP A 173 0.31 -7.59 22.49
C ASP A 173 1.12 -6.37 22.03
N GLU A 174 2.03 -6.58 21.08
CA GLU A 174 2.86 -5.53 20.49
C GLU A 174 3.12 -5.81 19.00
N CYS A 175 3.16 -4.75 18.18
CA CYS A 175 3.56 -4.86 16.79
C CYS A 175 4.77 -3.97 16.48
N ALA A 176 5.87 -4.59 16.06
CA ALA A 176 7.14 -3.90 15.79
C ALA A 176 7.06 -2.81 14.69
N ILE A 177 6.08 -2.88 13.77
CA ILE A 177 5.92 -1.85 12.73
C ILE A 177 4.99 -0.71 13.14
N MET A 178 4.22 -0.88 14.22
CA MET A 178 3.26 0.13 14.68
C MET A 178 3.93 1.18 15.55
N ASP A 179 3.40 2.39 15.46
CA ASP A 179 3.73 3.46 16.38
C ASP A 179 3.57 3.01 17.84
N GLU A 180 4.50 3.38 18.70
CA GLU A 180 4.54 2.95 20.10
C GLU A 180 3.28 3.35 20.87
N ARG A 181 2.64 4.47 20.50
CA ARG A 181 1.36 4.92 21.10
C ARG A 181 0.21 3.96 20.79
N ILE A 182 0.23 3.34 19.60
CA ILE A 182 -0.72 2.27 19.25
C ILE A 182 -0.47 1.05 20.13
N ASN A 183 0.79 0.63 20.29
CA ASN A 183 1.13 -0.52 21.13
C ASN A 183 0.77 -0.29 22.61
N ALA A 184 1.05 0.91 23.14
CA ALA A 184 0.68 1.29 24.50
C ALA A 184 -0.85 1.22 24.71
N THR A 185 -1.62 1.78 23.77
CA THR A 185 -3.08 1.74 23.80
C THR A 185 -3.60 0.30 23.67
N LEU A 186 -3.02 -0.50 22.78
CA LEU A 186 -3.39 -1.90 22.57
C LEU A 186 -3.23 -2.70 23.86
N SER A 187 -2.10 -2.53 24.55
CA SER A 187 -1.80 -3.19 25.84
C SER A 187 -2.86 -2.87 26.90
N GLN A 188 -3.29 -1.61 27.01
CA GLN A 188 -4.33 -1.18 27.96
C GLN A 188 -5.71 -1.78 27.69
N LEU A 189 -5.99 -2.17 26.43
CA LEU A 189 -7.29 -2.69 26.00
C LEU A 189 -7.38 -4.22 26.03
N GLN A 190 -6.27 -4.94 26.17
CA GLN A 190 -6.27 -6.40 26.12
C GLN A 190 -7.19 -7.01 27.19
N GLY A 191 -8.11 -7.88 26.74
CA GLY A 191 -9.05 -8.59 27.61
C GLY A 191 -10.30 -7.79 28.02
N ARG A 192 -10.42 -6.51 27.61
CA ARG A 192 -11.48 -5.60 28.05
C ARG A 192 -12.57 -5.39 26.99
N LEU A 193 -12.40 -5.92 25.78
CA LEU A 193 -13.20 -5.57 24.60
C LEU A 193 -14.37 -6.52 24.31
N ASN A 194 -14.94 -7.18 25.33
CA ASN A 194 -15.90 -8.30 25.17
C ASN A 194 -17.15 -8.00 24.29
N ARG A 195 -17.52 -6.73 24.11
CA ARG A 195 -18.68 -6.30 23.31
C ARG A 195 -18.31 -5.76 21.91
N MET A 196 -17.06 -5.90 21.51
CA MET A 196 -16.57 -5.42 20.22
C MET A 196 -16.17 -6.59 19.34
N THR A 197 -16.28 -6.40 18.04
CA THR A 197 -15.73 -7.32 17.04
C THR A 197 -14.45 -6.77 16.41
N GLN A 198 -14.35 -5.44 16.29
CA GLN A 198 -13.23 -4.73 15.72
C GLN A 198 -13.15 -3.32 16.28
N PHE A 199 -11.96 -2.76 16.28
CA PHE A 199 -11.70 -1.35 16.55
C PHE A 199 -10.46 -0.92 15.78
N SER A 200 -10.22 0.38 15.68
CA SER A 200 -9.04 0.96 15.07
C SER A 200 -8.43 2.03 15.96
N ILE A 201 -7.12 2.13 15.93
CA ILE A 201 -6.34 3.19 16.56
C ILE A 201 -5.60 3.93 15.45
N ARG A 202 -5.73 5.27 15.43
CA ARG A 202 -4.91 6.15 14.60
C ARG A 202 -4.17 7.14 15.49
N VAL A 203 -2.95 7.46 15.07
CA VAL A 203 -2.05 8.39 15.76
C VAL A 203 -1.52 9.37 14.73
N GLY A 204 -1.50 10.66 15.05
CA GLY A 204 -0.67 11.63 14.36
C GLY A 204 0.77 11.42 14.79
N SER A 205 1.59 10.90 13.89
CA SER A 205 3.00 10.55 14.13
C SER A 205 3.77 11.75 14.67
N ASN A 206 3.52 12.94 14.12
CA ASN A 206 4.23 14.18 14.45
C ASN A 206 3.51 15.04 15.49
N THR A 207 2.20 14.84 15.70
CA THR A 207 1.40 15.63 16.66
C THR A 207 1.12 14.90 17.98
N GLY A 208 1.14 13.56 17.97
CA GLY A 208 0.67 12.72 19.06
C GLY A 208 -0.84 12.62 19.23
N ASP A 209 -1.62 13.30 18.38
CA ASP A 209 -3.07 13.23 18.46
C ASP A 209 -3.53 11.79 18.18
N THR A 210 -4.36 11.24 19.04
CA THR A 210 -4.76 9.83 18.98
C THR A 210 -6.27 9.71 18.94
N ILE A 211 -6.77 8.83 18.07
CA ILE A 211 -8.19 8.47 18.01
C ILE A 211 -8.38 6.96 18.02
N ILE A 212 -9.41 6.53 18.75
CA ILE A 212 -9.86 5.14 18.82
C ILE A 212 -11.31 5.10 18.35
N GLN A 213 -11.60 4.18 17.43
CA GLN A 213 -12.92 4.03 16.81
C GLN A 213 -13.36 2.57 16.73
N PRO A 214 -14.65 2.26 16.97
CA PRO A 214 -15.70 3.17 17.44
C PRO A 214 -15.49 3.59 18.90
N LEU A 215 -16.45 4.32 19.48
CA LEU A 215 -16.50 4.56 20.92
C LEU A 215 -16.38 3.22 21.67
N LEU A 216 -15.48 3.16 22.65
CA LEU A 216 -15.24 1.97 23.45
C LEU A 216 -16.45 1.70 24.38
N PRO A 217 -16.62 0.44 24.82
CA PRO A 217 -17.67 0.09 25.77
C PRO A 217 -17.60 0.93 27.05
N ALA A 218 -18.75 1.15 27.68
CA ALA A 218 -18.86 2.01 28.87
C ALA A 218 -18.04 1.53 30.07
N GLU A 219 -17.55 0.28 30.05
CA GLU A 219 -16.64 -0.28 31.06
C GLU A 219 -15.17 0.18 30.89
N ILE A 220 -14.84 0.87 29.79
CA ILE A 220 -13.49 1.38 29.47
C ILE A 220 -13.56 2.91 29.32
N GLN A 221 -13.74 3.62 30.44
CA GLN A 221 -13.84 5.09 30.44
C GLN A 221 -12.48 5.78 30.62
N ASP A 222 -11.49 5.06 31.13
CA ASP A 222 -10.10 5.48 31.31
C ASP A 222 -9.34 5.65 29.99
N VAL A 223 -9.86 5.13 28.88
CA VAL A 223 -9.26 5.24 27.55
C VAL A 223 -10.13 6.11 26.64
N PRO A 224 -9.69 7.34 26.30
CA PRO A 224 -10.44 8.24 25.42
C PRO A 224 -10.69 7.62 24.03
N SER A 225 -11.95 7.63 23.58
CA SER A 225 -12.35 7.03 22.31
C SER A 225 -13.57 7.75 21.70
N GLY A 226 -13.93 7.40 20.46
CA GLY A 226 -15.13 7.94 19.79
C GLY A 226 -14.93 9.30 19.10
N ARG A 227 -13.76 9.94 19.22
CA ARG A 227 -13.40 11.17 18.49
C ARG A 227 -13.38 10.94 16.97
N GLN A 228 -14.08 11.78 16.22
CA GLN A 228 -14.31 11.57 14.78
C GLN A 228 -13.15 12.01 13.89
N LYS A 229 -12.24 12.85 14.41
CA LYS A 229 -11.11 13.41 13.65
C LYS A 229 -9.85 13.41 14.52
N TYR A 230 -8.70 13.27 13.87
CA TYR A 230 -7.38 13.50 14.46
C TYR A 230 -6.60 14.49 13.61
N VAL A 231 -5.53 15.03 14.16
CA VAL A 231 -4.61 15.92 13.46
C VAL A 231 -3.28 15.23 13.25
N GLU A 232 -2.75 15.31 12.04
CA GLU A 232 -1.36 14.96 11.71
C GLU A 232 -0.65 16.20 11.17
N GLU A 233 0.68 16.20 11.20
CA GLU A 233 1.49 17.24 10.59
C GLU A 233 2.49 16.62 9.62
N VAL A 234 2.61 17.18 8.41
CA VAL A 234 3.56 16.73 7.39
C VAL A 234 4.19 17.96 6.76
N LYS A 235 5.52 18.06 6.77
CA LYS A 235 6.28 19.21 6.24
C LYS A 235 5.71 20.57 6.67
N GLY A 236 5.31 20.69 7.95
CA GLY A 236 4.73 21.91 8.53
C GLY A 236 3.25 22.17 8.21
N ALA A 237 2.64 21.42 7.29
CA ALA A 237 1.22 21.50 7.01
C ALA A 237 0.42 20.59 7.96
N ARG A 238 -0.67 21.13 8.53
CA ARG A 238 -1.56 20.40 9.45
C ARG A 238 -2.73 19.79 8.70
N PHE A 239 -2.94 18.50 8.90
CA PHE A 239 -4.03 17.73 8.29
C PHE A 239 -5.02 17.30 9.37
N GLN A 240 -6.24 17.82 9.29
CA GLN A 240 -7.37 17.26 9.98
C GLN A 240 -7.93 16.10 9.14
N VAL A 241 -7.94 14.91 9.71
CA VAL A 241 -8.33 13.68 9.02
C VAL A 241 -9.48 13.02 9.77
N ALA A 242 -10.62 12.85 9.11
CA ALA A 242 -11.72 12.07 9.69
C ALA A 242 -11.34 10.59 9.83
N ALA A 243 -11.92 9.92 10.81
CA ALA A 243 -11.68 8.51 11.10
C ALA A 243 -12.01 7.58 9.92
N SER A 244 -12.97 7.97 9.08
CA SER A 244 -13.37 7.27 7.86
C SER A 244 -12.49 7.59 6.65
N SER A 245 -11.80 8.74 6.66
CA SER A 245 -10.99 9.22 5.54
C SER A 245 -9.67 8.43 5.44
N PHE A 246 -9.15 8.31 4.22
CA PHE A 246 -7.83 7.73 3.99
C PHE A 246 -6.74 8.79 4.26
N PHE A 247 -5.63 8.34 4.84
CA PHE A 247 -4.40 9.12 4.99
C PHE A 247 -3.22 8.14 5.01
N GLN A 248 -2.04 8.61 4.61
CA GLN A 248 -0.86 7.75 4.51
C GLN A 248 -0.45 7.21 5.87
N VAL A 249 -0.16 5.90 5.92
CA VAL A 249 0.12 5.23 7.19
C VAL A 249 1.56 5.38 7.67
N ASN A 250 2.44 5.89 6.83
CA ASN A 250 3.85 6.14 7.11
C ASN A 250 4.15 7.62 6.79
N THR A 251 3.96 8.48 7.79
CA THR A 251 4.08 9.94 7.65
C THR A 251 5.50 10.37 7.25
N ALA A 252 6.52 9.64 7.73
CA ALA A 252 7.91 9.90 7.35
C ALA A 252 8.16 9.62 5.86
N GLN A 253 7.60 8.52 5.34
CA GLN A 253 7.75 8.21 3.91
C GLN A 253 6.91 9.11 3.02
N LEU A 254 5.72 9.55 3.45
CA LEU A 254 4.98 10.60 2.73
C LEU A 254 5.82 11.86 2.55
N SER A 255 6.57 12.28 3.58
CA SER A 255 7.45 13.45 3.47
C SER A 255 8.54 13.24 2.42
N ALA A 256 9.17 12.06 2.40
CA ALA A 256 10.19 11.71 1.40
C ALA A 256 9.62 11.60 -0.03
N ILE A 257 8.39 11.08 -0.18
CA ILE A 257 7.69 11.04 -1.48
C ILE A 257 7.45 12.45 -2.01
N VAL A 258 7.05 13.40 -1.15
CA VAL A 258 6.84 14.79 -1.60
C VAL A 258 8.15 15.41 -2.06
N ASP A 259 9.26 15.22 -1.33
CA ASP A 259 10.58 15.68 -1.76
C ASP A 259 10.97 15.09 -3.11
N GLU A 260 10.71 13.80 -3.29
CA GLU A 260 10.96 13.10 -4.54
C GLU A 260 10.10 13.63 -5.70
N ILE A 261 8.81 13.89 -5.47
CA ILE A 261 7.91 14.44 -6.49
C ILE A 261 8.36 15.86 -6.89
N VAL A 262 8.69 16.72 -5.92
CA VAL A 262 9.21 18.06 -6.18
C VAL A 262 10.49 18.00 -7.01
N SER A 263 11.40 17.08 -6.68
CA SER A 263 12.65 16.89 -7.41
C SER A 263 12.44 16.33 -8.82
N ILE A 264 11.64 15.27 -8.99
CA ILE A 264 11.41 14.62 -10.30
C ILE A 264 10.68 15.58 -11.25
N LEU A 265 9.71 16.33 -10.74
CA LEU A 265 8.94 17.28 -11.55
C LEU A 265 9.64 18.62 -11.75
N GLU A 266 10.77 18.87 -11.07
CA GLU A 266 11.54 20.12 -11.12
C GLU A 266 10.65 21.35 -10.82
N LEU A 267 9.80 21.24 -9.79
CA LEU A 267 8.82 22.28 -9.48
C LEU A 267 9.50 23.57 -9.04
N ASP A 268 9.20 24.67 -9.74
CA ASP A 268 9.84 25.98 -9.57
C ASP A 268 8.86 27.11 -9.18
N GLY A 269 7.57 26.78 -8.98
CA GLY A 269 6.51 27.73 -8.67
C GLY A 269 5.71 28.26 -9.87
N ASN A 270 6.03 27.87 -11.11
CA ASN A 270 5.37 28.41 -12.30
C ASN A 270 4.24 27.54 -12.86
N ASP A 271 4.28 26.23 -12.60
CA ASP A 271 3.33 25.27 -13.17
C ASP A 271 1.92 25.36 -12.54
N THR A 272 0.89 25.10 -13.36
CA THR A 272 -0.47 24.79 -12.92
C THR A 272 -0.63 23.28 -12.80
N LEU A 273 -0.94 22.80 -11.59
CA LEU A 273 -1.04 21.38 -11.27
C LEU A 273 -2.50 20.96 -11.09
N VAL A 274 -2.87 19.81 -11.65
CA VAL A 274 -4.12 19.12 -11.32
C VAL A 274 -3.82 17.87 -10.49
N ASP A 275 -4.51 17.71 -9.36
CA ASP A 275 -4.42 16.55 -8.47
C ASP A 275 -5.70 15.73 -8.60
N LEU A 276 -5.64 14.66 -9.40
CA LEU A 276 -6.75 13.74 -9.57
C LEU A 276 -6.74 12.71 -8.45
N TYR A 277 -7.92 12.45 -7.87
CA TYR A 277 -8.10 11.59 -6.70
C TYR A 277 -7.44 12.19 -5.45
N CYS A 278 -7.56 13.50 -5.26
CA CYS A 278 -6.81 14.23 -4.23
C CYS A 278 -7.19 13.85 -2.79
N GLY A 279 -8.32 13.17 -2.58
CA GLY A 279 -8.78 12.74 -1.27
C GLY A 279 -8.95 13.92 -0.31
N VAL A 280 -8.23 13.87 0.81
CA VAL A 280 -8.22 14.95 1.82
C VAL A 280 -7.26 16.09 1.47
N GLY A 281 -6.81 16.16 0.21
CA GLY A 281 -5.89 17.19 -0.30
C GLY A 281 -4.44 16.99 0.11
N THR A 282 -3.98 15.74 0.29
CA THR A 282 -2.61 15.47 0.77
C THR A 282 -1.54 16.03 -0.17
N PHE A 283 -1.53 15.59 -1.44
CA PHE A 283 -0.59 16.11 -2.42
C PHE A 283 -0.92 17.56 -2.79
N THR A 284 -2.21 17.87 -2.98
CA THR A 284 -2.69 19.24 -3.19
C THR A 284 -2.05 20.22 -2.20
N ARG A 285 -2.13 19.96 -0.89
CA ARG A 285 -1.60 20.86 0.15
C ARG A 285 -0.09 20.89 0.19
N LEU A 286 0.56 19.74 0.03
CA LEU A 286 2.02 19.60 0.18
C LEU A 286 2.79 20.10 -1.04
N LEU A 287 2.16 20.10 -2.22
CA LEU A 287 2.75 20.61 -3.46
C LEU A 287 2.36 22.06 -3.74
N SER A 288 1.29 22.59 -3.12
CA SER A 288 0.86 23.97 -3.34
C SER A 288 1.94 25.04 -3.14
N PRO A 289 2.91 24.91 -2.20
CA PRO A 289 3.99 25.88 -2.07
C PRO A 289 5.00 25.88 -3.23
N HIS A 290 4.98 24.86 -4.07
CA HIS A 290 5.95 24.62 -5.14
C HIS A 290 5.40 24.90 -6.55
N VAL A 291 4.16 25.36 -6.65
CA VAL A 291 3.47 25.55 -7.94
C VAL A 291 2.68 26.85 -7.93
N LYS A 292 2.32 27.34 -9.12
CA LYS A 292 1.54 28.57 -9.27
C LYS A 292 0.14 28.40 -8.71
N SER A 293 -0.51 27.30 -9.05
CA SER A 293 -1.86 26.96 -8.57
C SER A 293 -2.13 25.46 -8.65
N VAL A 294 -2.99 24.97 -7.76
CA VAL A 294 -3.44 23.57 -7.74
C VAL A 294 -4.96 23.47 -7.91
N ILE A 295 -5.39 22.50 -8.70
CA ILE A 295 -6.79 22.09 -8.84
C ILE A 295 -6.92 20.67 -8.28
N GLY A 296 -7.49 20.52 -7.09
CA GLY A 296 -7.77 19.23 -6.48
C GLY A 296 -9.13 18.68 -6.89
N ILE A 297 -9.18 17.43 -7.38
CA ILE A 297 -10.41 16.76 -7.81
C ILE A 297 -10.65 15.50 -6.98
N GLU A 298 -11.83 15.41 -6.38
CA GLU A 298 -12.26 14.25 -5.58
C GLU A 298 -13.78 14.08 -5.62
N GLU A 299 -14.27 12.84 -5.68
CA GLU A 299 -15.72 12.55 -5.76
C GLU A 299 -16.41 12.55 -4.39
N SER A 300 -15.64 12.33 -3.32
CA SER A 300 -16.15 12.27 -1.96
C SER A 300 -16.30 13.67 -1.36
N ALA A 301 -17.55 14.11 -1.20
CA ALA A 301 -17.90 15.35 -0.50
C ALA A 301 -17.24 15.45 0.89
N SER A 302 -17.17 14.34 1.64
CA SER A 302 -16.51 14.32 2.96
C SER A 302 -15.00 14.57 2.87
N ALA A 303 -14.34 14.01 1.85
CA ALA A 303 -12.92 14.20 1.65
C ALA A 303 -12.62 15.64 1.17
N ILE A 304 -13.43 16.20 0.26
CA ILE A 304 -13.37 17.61 -0.13
C ILE A 304 -13.59 18.55 1.05
N SER A 305 -14.52 18.23 1.96
CA SER A 305 -14.72 19.03 3.17
C SER A 305 -13.49 19.04 4.07
N ASP A 306 -12.84 17.89 4.28
CA ASP A 306 -11.57 17.83 5.01
C ASP A 306 -10.45 18.54 4.24
N ALA A 307 -10.38 18.40 2.90
CA ALA A 307 -9.37 19.03 2.05
C ALA A 307 -9.43 20.57 2.08
N LYS A 308 -10.63 21.15 2.05
CA LYS A 308 -10.85 22.59 2.22
C LYS A 308 -10.38 23.10 3.57
N VAL A 309 -10.55 22.31 4.64
CA VAL A 309 -10.02 22.66 5.97
C VAL A 309 -8.49 22.56 5.98
N ASN A 310 -7.92 21.53 5.36
CA ASN A 310 -6.48 21.29 5.32
C ASN A 310 -5.71 22.32 4.47
N CYS A 311 -6.40 22.97 3.52
CA CYS A 311 -5.83 24.00 2.63
C CYS A 311 -6.38 25.40 2.91
N ALA A 312 -7.03 25.63 4.07
CA ALA A 312 -7.60 26.93 4.40
C ALA A 312 -6.54 28.03 4.59
N ASP A 313 -5.27 27.64 4.75
CA ASP A 313 -4.12 28.51 4.94
C ASP A 313 -3.30 28.73 3.64
N VAL A 314 -3.82 28.29 2.49
CA VAL A 314 -3.22 28.55 1.18
C VAL A 314 -4.24 29.08 0.17
N ASP A 315 -3.85 30.11 -0.57
CA ASP A 315 -4.74 30.84 -1.47
C ASP A 315 -4.69 30.34 -2.92
N ASN A 316 -3.72 29.49 -3.26
CA ASN A 316 -3.49 29.01 -4.62
C ASN A 316 -4.09 27.62 -4.90
N VAL A 317 -5.08 27.20 -4.11
CA VAL A 317 -5.74 25.90 -4.23
C VAL A 317 -7.22 26.08 -4.54
N THR A 318 -7.70 25.34 -5.53
CA THR A 318 -9.12 25.21 -5.84
C THR A 318 -9.53 23.75 -5.81
N PHE A 319 -10.76 23.48 -5.36
CA PHE A 319 -11.29 22.12 -5.26
C PHE A 319 -12.54 21.95 -6.11
N VAL A 320 -12.62 20.82 -6.81
CA VAL A 320 -13.77 20.42 -7.60
C VAL A 320 -14.29 19.08 -7.06
N GLU A 321 -15.53 19.08 -6.58
CA GLU A 321 -16.22 17.85 -6.16
C GLU A 321 -16.80 17.15 -7.39
N ALA A 322 -16.06 16.19 -7.94
CA ALA A 322 -16.44 15.47 -9.13
C ALA A 322 -15.65 14.17 -9.24
N LYS A 323 -16.18 13.24 -10.04
CA LYS A 323 -15.41 12.09 -10.46
C LYS A 323 -14.23 12.53 -11.31
N ALA A 324 -13.06 11.94 -11.07
CA ALA A 324 -11.82 12.29 -11.76
C ALA A 324 -11.99 12.24 -13.29
N GLU A 325 -12.69 11.22 -13.82
CA GLU A 325 -12.94 11.11 -15.26
C GLU A 325 -13.84 12.22 -15.83
N LEU A 326 -14.81 12.72 -15.07
CA LEU A 326 -15.71 13.76 -15.54
C LEU A 326 -15.02 15.13 -15.49
N ALA A 327 -14.36 15.43 -14.38
CA ALA A 327 -13.64 16.69 -14.21
C ALA A 327 -12.47 16.81 -15.19
N ALA A 328 -11.72 15.73 -15.45
CA ALA A 328 -10.66 15.75 -16.44
C ALA A 328 -11.19 16.04 -17.86
N VAL A 329 -12.37 15.53 -18.22
CA VAL A 329 -13.03 15.85 -19.50
C VAL A 329 -13.45 17.32 -19.55
N GLU A 330 -13.98 17.87 -18.46
CA GLU A 330 -14.37 19.28 -18.40
C GLU A 330 -13.17 20.21 -18.48
N LEU A 331 -12.07 19.90 -17.77
CA LEU A 331 -10.81 20.63 -17.88
C LEU A 331 -10.29 20.62 -19.32
N ALA A 332 -10.25 19.46 -19.96
CA ALA A 332 -9.83 19.33 -21.36
C ALA A 332 -10.71 20.16 -22.32
N LYS A 333 -12.03 20.23 -22.07
CA LYS A 333 -12.97 21.04 -22.87
C LYS A 333 -12.84 22.55 -22.63
N SER A 334 -12.53 22.95 -21.40
CA SER A 334 -12.42 24.36 -21.02
C SER A 334 -11.26 25.08 -21.70
N GLY A 335 -10.26 24.33 -22.19
CA GLY A 335 -9.02 24.88 -22.70
C GLY A 335 -8.12 25.49 -21.60
N GLN A 336 -8.45 25.27 -20.32
CA GLN A 336 -7.60 25.67 -19.21
C GLN A 336 -6.26 24.96 -19.32
N ALA A 337 -5.18 25.74 -19.42
CA ALA A 337 -3.83 25.19 -19.47
C ALA A 337 -3.49 24.51 -18.14
N VAL A 338 -3.10 23.24 -18.22
CA VAL A 338 -2.60 22.43 -17.11
C VAL A 338 -1.23 21.91 -17.51
N ASP A 339 -0.21 22.25 -16.74
CA ASP A 339 1.18 21.90 -17.05
C ASP A 339 1.51 20.50 -16.52
N ILE A 340 0.97 20.16 -15.34
CA ILE A 340 1.27 18.93 -14.62
C ILE A 340 -0.02 18.27 -14.13
N ALA A 341 -0.14 16.95 -14.32
CA ALA A 341 -1.14 16.14 -13.63
C ALA A 341 -0.48 15.18 -12.65
N ILE A 342 -0.88 15.21 -11.37
CA ILE A 342 -0.61 14.14 -10.42
C ILE A 342 -1.84 13.25 -10.29
N ILE A 343 -1.64 11.93 -10.32
CA ILE A 343 -2.72 10.95 -10.25
C ILE A 343 -2.38 9.86 -9.23
N ASP A 344 -3.22 9.70 -8.21
CA ASP A 344 -3.09 8.64 -7.18
C ASP A 344 -4.36 7.75 -7.18
N PRO A 345 -4.57 6.92 -8.22
CA PRO A 345 -5.78 6.14 -8.35
C PRO A 345 -5.91 5.04 -7.28
N PRO A 346 -7.13 4.53 -7.04
CA PRO A 346 -7.33 3.35 -6.20
C PRO A 346 -6.61 2.11 -6.78
N ARG A 347 -6.51 1.03 -5.99
CA ARG A 347 -5.84 -0.25 -6.37
C ARG A 347 -6.27 -0.90 -7.69
N ILE A 348 -7.40 -0.49 -8.26
CA ILE A 348 -7.91 -0.97 -9.57
C ILE A 348 -7.32 -0.18 -10.76
N GLY A 349 -6.55 0.87 -10.49
CA GLY A 349 -6.02 1.84 -11.45
C GLY A 349 -7.04 2.91 -11.83
N CYS A 350 -6.68 3.71 -12.83
CA CYS A 350 -7.51 4.77 -13.37
C CYS A 350 -8.75 4.23 -14.09
N HIS A 351 -9.83 4.99 -14.06
CA HIS A 351 -10.96 4.75 -14.95
C HIS A 351 -10.55 5.02 -16.41
N PRO A 352 -10.98 4.23 -17.42
CA PRO A 352 -10.57 4.43 -18.81
C PRO A 352 -10.87 5.85 -19.33
N GLN A 353 -12.00 6.44 -18.95
CA GLN A 353 -12.33 7.82 -19.34
C GLN A 353 -11.39 8.86 -18.73
N ALA A 354 -10.84 8.63 -17.53
CA ALA A 354 -9.84 9.51 -16.96
C ALA A 354 -8.53 9.46 -17.77
N LEU A 355 -8.14 8.28 -18.25
CA LEU A 355 -7.00 8.15 -19.15
C LEU A 355 -7.24 8.89 -20.46
N GLU A 356 -8.38 8.68 -21.13
CA GLU A 356 -8.72 9.42 -22.36
C GLU A 356 -8.76 10.94 -22.17
N ALA A 357 -9.24 11.39 -21.00
CA ALA A 357 -9.24 12.80 -20.66
C ALA A 357 -7.81 13.35 -20.50
N LEU A 358 -6.91 12.62 -19.85
CA LEU A 358 -5.49 13.01 -19.74
C LEU A 358 -4.79 13.05 -21.11
N LYS A 359 -5.16 12.14 -22.02
CA LYS A 359 -4.67 12.17 -23.42
C LYS A 359 -5.09 13.44 -24.14
N THR A 360 -6.31 13.91 -23.88
CA THR A 360 -6.88 15.12 -24.49
C THR A 360 -6.34 16.39 -23.86
N LEU A 361 -6.27 16.42 -22.52
CA LEU A 361 -5.70 17.52 -21.75
C LEU A 361 -4.21 17.72 -22.07
N ALA A 362 -3.51 16.62 -22.36
CA ALA A 362 -2.12 16.59 -22.79
C ALA A 362 -1.18 17.47 -21.92
N PRO A 363 -1.20 17.33 -20.58
CA PRO A 363 -0.26 18.07 -19.74
C PRO A 363 1.18 17.73 -20.13
N ARG A 364 2.10 18.68 -19.94
CA ARG A 364 3.53 18.50 -20.25
C ARG A 364 4.12 17.32 -19.47
N ARG A 365 3.72 17.16 -18.20
CA ARG A 365 4.16 16.09 -17.30
C ARG A 365 2.98 15.40 -16.60
N ILE A 366 3.07 14.10 -16.41
CA ILE A 366 2.16 13.31 -15.57
C ILE A 366 2.99 12.59 -14.49
N MET A 367 2.66 12.80 -13.23
CA MET A 367 3.18 12.03 -12.10
C MET A 367 2.11 11.03 -11.64
N MET A 368 2.31 9.75 -11.95
CA MET A 368 1.45 8.68 -11.45
C MET A 368 2.02 8.10 -10.16
N VAL A 369 1.24 8.20 -9.08
CA VAL A 369 1.48 7.52 -7.81
C VAL A 369 0.63 6.25 -7.79
N SER A 370 1.21 5.09 -7.50
CA SER A 370 0.44 3.84 -7.49
C SER A 370 0.92 2.86 -6.43
N CYS A 371 -0.03 2.23 -5.75
CA CYS A 371 0.22 1.12 -4.82
C CYS A 371 0.07 -0.28 -5.45
N ASN A 372 -0.11 -0.36 -6.78
CA ASN A 372 -0.27 -1.62 -7.51
C ASN A 372 0.47 -1.56 -8.86
N PRO A 373 1.65 -2.20 -8.96
CA PRO A 373 2.45 -2.22 -10.18
C PRO A 373 1.75 -2.79 -11.41
N ILE A 374 0.86 -3.77 -11.25
CA ILE A 374 0.16 -4.42 -12.38
C ILE A 374 -0.83 -3.45 -13.03
N THR A 375 -1.68 -2.78 -12.23
CA THR A 375 -2.63 -1.81 -12.78
C THR A 375 -1.93 -0.53 -13.23
N MET A 376 -0.82 -0.15 -12.58
CA MET A 376 0.05 0.93 -13.05
C MET A 376 0.59 0.64 -14.45
N ALA A 377 1.19 -0.53 -14.68
CA ALA A 377 1.73 -0.90 -15.98
C ALA A 377 0.67 -0.86 -17.10
N ARG A 378 -0.56 -1.31 -16.80
CA ARG A 378 -1.70 -1.18 -17.72
C ARG A 378 -1.99 0.28 -18.09
N ASP A 379 -2.09 1.14 -17.08
CA ASP A 379 -2.48 2.53 -17.27
C ASP A 379 -1.37 3.35 -17.95
N LEU A 380 -0.11 3.08 -17.59
CA LEU A 380 1.06 3.63 -18.27
C LEU A 380 1.12 3.21 -19.74
N ASN A 381 0.85 1.93 -20.06
CA ASN A 381 0.82 1.48 -21.45
C ASN A 381 -0.22 2.27 -22.27
N ALA A 382 -1.42 2.43 -21.73
CA ALA A 382 -2.50 3.17 -22.40
C ALA A 382 -2.15 4.66 -22.62
N LEU A 383 -1.41 5.29 -21.70
CA LEU A 383 -0.91 6.66 -21.88
C LEU A 383 0.24 6.70 -22.90
N CYS A 384 1.17 5.77 -22.86
CA CYS A 384 2.28 5.72 -23.81
C CYS A 384 1.82 5.49 -25.25
N GLU A 385 0.78 4.67 -25.47
CA GLU A 385 0.14 4.47 -26.78
C GLU A 385 -0.44 5.76 -27.39
N SER A 386 -0.64 6.80 -26.57
CA SER A 386 -1.14 8.12 -27.00
C SER A 386 -0.05 9.17 -27.21
N GLY A 387 1.22 8.75 -27.17
CA GLY A 387 2.38 9.61 -27.42
C GLY A 387 3.01 10.20 -26.17
N PHE A 388 2.59 9.83 -24.96
CA PHE A 388 3.40 10.10 -23.78
C PHE A 388 4.63 9.18 -23.75
N ARG A 389 5.75 9.67 -23.24
CA ARG A 389 6.95 8.87 -22.99
C ARG A 389 7.12 8.65 -21.49
N LEU A 390 7.25 7.39 -21.07
CA LEU A 390 7.62 7.06 -19.71
C LEU A 390 9.10 7.43 -19.48
N VAL A 391 9.36 8.39 -18.60
CA VAL A 391 10.69 8.98 -18.35
C VAL A 391 11.42 8.25 -17.24
N SER A 392 10.70 7.90 -16.16
CA SER A 392 11.27 7.21 -15.00
C SER A 392 10.18 6.54 -14.19
N VAL A 393 10.49 5.40 -13.58
CA VAL A 393 9.69 4.80 -12.52
C VAL A 393 10.55 4.60 -11.30
N ARG A 394 10.17 5.20 -10.18
CA ARG A 394 10.83 5.01 -8.89
C ARG A 394 9.92 4.21 -7.96
N PRO A 395 10.26 2.95 -7.63
CA PRO A 395 9.58 2.22 -6.58
C PRO A 395 9.81 2.92 -5.23
N VAL A 396 8.87 2.80 -4.31
CA VAL A 396 8.90 3.44 -2.99
C VAL A 396 8.51 2.44 -1.93
N ASP A 397 9.33 2.34 -0.88
CA ASP A 397 9.01 1.51 0.27
C ASP A 397 8.10 2.24 1.28
N MET A 398 6.81 2.38 0.95
CA MET A 398 5.80 2.89 1.90
C MET A 398 5.55 1.93 3.06
N PHE A 399 5.77 0.62 2.85
CA PHE A 399 5.43 -0.43 3.79
C PHE A 399 6.60 -1.39 4.03
N PRO A 400 7.64 -0.97 4.76
CA PRO A 400 8.76 -1.84 5.13
C PRO A 400 8.29 -3.14 5.78
N GLN A 401 9.05 -4.21 5.61
CA GLN A 401 8.77 -5.57 6.11
C GLN A 401 7.58 -6.28 5.42
N THR A 402 7.00 -5.66 4.40
CA THR A 402 5.87 -6.18 3.63
C THR A 402 6.21 -6.22 2.15
N ARG A 403 5.48 -7.05 1.40
CA ARG A 403 5.62 -7.15 -0.05
C ARG A 403 5.01 -6.00 -0.85
N HIS A 404 4.34 -5.05 -0.17
CA HIS A 404 3.71 -3.92 -0.83
C HIS A 404 4.76 -2.92 -1.30
N VAL A 405 4.58 -2.41 -2.51
CA VAL A 405 5.43 -1.41 -3.15
C VAL A 405 4.53 -0.31 -3.68
N GLU A 406 4.89 0.93 -3.36
CA GLU A 406 4.36 2.11 -4.06
C GLU A 406 5.31 2.49 -5.18
N SER A 407 4.86 3.29 -6.14
CA SER A 407 5.68 3.67 -7.28
C SER A 407 5.30 5.06 -7.75
N LEU A 408 6.31 5.84 -8.12
CA LEU A 408 6.21 7.14 -8.75
C LEU A 408 6.64 6.98 -10.21
N ALA A 409 5.73 7.21 -11.15
CA ALA A 409 6.02 7.11 -12.58
C ALA A 409 5.83 8.47 -13.25
N LEU A 410 6.91 9.00 -13.82
CA LEU A 410 6.91 10.25 -14.58
C LEU A 410 6.69 9.95 -16.06
N LEU A 411 5.67 10.57 -16.65
CA LEU A 411 5.51 10.65 -18.09
C LEU A 411 5.68 12.09 -18.57
N GLU A 412 6.22 12.24 -19.77
CA GLU A 412 6.33 13.51 -20.48
C GLU A 412 5.66 13.40 -21.84
N LYS A 413 5.10 14.51 -22.32
CA LYS A 413 4.46 14.57 -23.64
C LYS A 413 5.46 14.71 -24.78
#